data_AF-A0A9W9CIF8-F1
#
_entry.id   AF-A0A9W9CIF8-F1
#
_cell.length_a   1.000
_cell.length_b   1.000
_cell.length_c   1.000
_cell.angle_alpha   90.00
_cell.angle_beta   90.00
_cell.angle_gamma   90.00
#
_symmetry.space_group_name_H-M   'P 1'
#
loop_
_entity.id
_entity.type
_entity.pdbx_description
1 polymer ?
#
loop_
_entity_poly.entity_id
_entity_poly.type
_entity_poly.pdbx_seq_one_letter_code
_entity_poly.pdbx_strand_id
1 'polypeptide(L)'
;MAGCTYQEQVIHYIYRAIISPLFLNPSMSPMGPLVWLMAFAFQIFNAISIGGYLAGYGPTTQYEWAARSEWMFVGLVIWCWGLMANMFHDDDLREIRRTADRKQRKEAAEQGKPVESVDKIYMIPKNGLFKYVLHAHYLCEWIEWAGWWMIGGWKCVPARTFLLNEISTMLPRALQGKRWYEKKFGQERLEGRKAVIPGLL
;
A
#
# COMPACT_ATOMS: atom_id res chain seq x y z
N MET A 1 17.45 17.57 11.57
CA MET A 1 16.87 16.23 11.86
C MET A 1 15.42 16.09 11.41
N ALA A 2 14.53 17.07 11.65
CA ALA A 2 13.19 17.08 11.03
C ALA A 2 13.20 16.95 9.48
N GLY A 3 14.26 17.42 8.82
CA GLY A 3 14.44 17.25 7.37
C GLY A 3 14.53 15.79 6.90
N CYS A 4 15.04 14.87 7.74
CA CYS A 4 15.06 13.44 7.40
C CYS A 4 13.62 12.96 7.30
N THR A 5 12.83 13.13 8.38
CA THR A 5 11.39 12.81 8.45
C THR A 5 10.58 13.29 7.22
N TYR A 6 10.75 14.54 6.78
CA TYR A 6 10.00 15.01 5.62
C TYR A 6 10.40 14.29 4.32
N GLN A 7 11.65 13.84 4.18
CA GLN A 7 12.14 13.18 2.98
C GLN A 7 11.53 11.79 2.80
N GLU A 8 11.34 10.99 3.86
CA GLU A 8 10.77 9.65 3.69
C GLU A 8 9.32 9.73 3.20
N GLN A 9 8.50 10.63 3.75
CA GLN A 9 7.14 10.84 3.27
C GLN A 9 7.09 11.30 1.82
N VAL A 10 7.95 12.26 1.46
CA VAL A 10 8.01 12.79 0.10
C VAL A 10 8.38 11.68 -0.88
N ILE A 11 9.34 10.82 -0.55
CA ILE A 11 9.72 9.68 -1.38
C ILE A 11 8.54 8.73 -1.60
N HIS A 12 7.84 8.33 -0.54
CA HIS A 12 6.66 7.48 -0.63
C HIS A 12 5.59 8.10 -1.56
N TYR A 13 5.25 9.37 -1.32
CA TYR A 13 4.21 10.04 -2.09
C TYR A 13 4.62 10.35 -3.54
N ILE A 14 5.90 10.59 -3.83
CA ILE A 14 6.39 10.69 -5.21
C ILE A 14 6.16 9.35 -5.93
N TYR A 15 6.54 8.24 -5.30
CA TYR A 15 6.33 6.92 -5.89
C TYR A 15 4.84 6.62 -6.09
N ARG A 16 3.99 6.85 -5.08
CA ARG A 16 2.56 6.51 -5.12
C ARG A 16 1.67 7.46 -5.92
N ALA A 17 1.92 8.76 -5.87
CA ALA A 17 1.04 9.76 -6.48
C ALA A 17 1.49 10.16 -7.89
N ILE A 18 2.79 10.08 -8.19
CA ILE A 18 3.35 10.52 -9.48
C ILE A 18 3.81 9.31 -10.29
N ILE A 19 4.78 8.55 -9.80
CA ILE A 19 5.43 7.50 -10.61
C ILE A 19 4.44 6.38 -10.93
N SER A 20 3.75 5.87 -9.90
CA SER A 20 2.86 4.73 -10.04
C SER A 20 1.67 5.01 -10.97
N PRO A 21 0.88 6.08 -10.80
CA PRO A 21 -0.30 6.33 -11.62
C PRO A 21 0.02 6.77 -13.04
N LEU A 22 1.10 7.55 -13.24
CA LEU A 22 1.43 8.11 -14.55
C LEU A 22 2.21 7.13 -15.45
N PHE A 23 3.06 6.27 -14.86
CA PHE A 23 4.02 5.48 -15.65
C PHE A 23 3.91 3.97 -15.44
N LEU A 24 3.45 3.49 -14.28
CA LEU A 24 3.56 2.07 -13.94
C LEU A 24 2.23 1.31 -13.98
N ASN A 25 1.13 1.94 -13.57
CA ASN A 25 -0.13 1.25 -13.35
C ASN A 25 -0.86 0.94 -14.67
N PRO A 26 -1.26 -0.32 -14.90
CA PRO A 26 -2.15 -0.66 -16.00
C PRO A 26 -3.56 -0.09 -15.76
N SER A 27 -4.38 -0.01 -16.81
CA SER A 27 -5.74 0.55 -16.75
C SER A 27 -6.55 -0.01 -15.57
N MET A 28 -7.10 0.90 -14.77
CA MET A 28 -7.91 0.63 -13.58
C MET A 28 -9.36 1.04 -13.85
N SER A 29 -10.30 0.43 -13.11
CA SER A 29 -11.69 0.87 -13.16
C SER A 29 -11.82 2.35 -12.74
N PRO A 30 -12.68 3.15 -13.38
CA PRO A 30 -12.84 4.56 -13.06
C PRO A 30 -13.28 4.74 -11.60
N MET A 31 -12.68 5.72 -10.93
CA MET A 31 -13.01 6.11 -9.56
C MET A 31 -14.13 7.14 -9.57
N GLY A 32 -15.14 6.97 -8.71
CA GLY A 32 -16.23 7.93 -8.58
C GLY A 32 -15.76 9.29 -8.04
N PRO A 33 -16.32 10.43 -8.50
CA PRO A 33 -15.88 11.76 -8.08
C PRO A 33 -15.91 12.00 -6.56
N LEU A 34 -16.91 11.45 -5.87
CA LEU A 34 -17.04 11.57 -4.41
C LEU A 34 -15.87 10.89 -3.69
N VAL A 35 -15.48 9.69 -4.13
CA VAL A 35 -14.36 8.94 -3.53
C VAL A 35 -13.06 9.70 -3.72
N TRP A 36 -12.87 10.31 -4.90
CA TRP A 36 -11.72 11.15 -5.17
C TRP A 36 -11.68 12.39 -4.26
N LEU A 37 -12.81 13.10 -4.10
CA LEU A 37 -12.90 14.26 -3.21
C LEU A 37 -12.58 13.89 -1.75
N MET A 38 -13.10 12.75 -1.27
CA MET A 38 -12.81 12.28 0.09
C MET A 38 -11.34 11.91 0.26
N ALA A 39 -10.74 11.23 -0.71
CA ALA A 39 -9.31 10.91 -0.69
C ALA A 39 -8.47 12.19 -0.69
N PHE A 40 -8.81 13.18 -1.52
CA PHE A 40 -8.12 14.48 -1.56
C PHE A 40 -8.20 15.22 -0.22
N ALA A 41 -9.40 15.32 0.36
CA ALA A 41 -9.60 15.95 1.67
C ALA A 41 -8.79 15.24 2.75
N PHE A 42 -8.81 13.91 2.77
CA PHE A 42 -8.02 13.10 3.69
C PHE A 42 -6.52 13.39 3.57
N GLN A 43 -5.97 13.45 2.34
CA GLN A 43 -4.57 13.77 2.12
C GLN A 43 -4.19 15.17 2.64
N ILE A 44 -5.06 16.17 2.47
CA ILE A 44 -4.83 17.52 3.02
C ILE A 44 -4.78 17.47 4.56
N PHE A 45 -5.79 16.88 5.20
CA PHE A 45 -5.83 16.83 6.67
C PHE A 45 -4.67 16.03 7.25
N ASN A 46 -4.31 14.92 6.60
CA ASN A 46 -3.17 14.10 7.00
C ASN A 46 -1.86 14.89 6.89
N ALA A 47 -1.63 15.57 5.75
CA ALA A 47 -0.43 16.38 5.52
C ALA A 47 -0.32 17.54 6.51
N ILE A 48 -1.42 18.26 6.79
CA ILE A 48 -1.43 19.35 7.78
C ILE A 48 -1.15 18.80 9.18
N SER A 49 -1.75 17.67 9.56
CA SER A 49 -1.59 17.08 10.89
C SER A 49 -0.14 16.64 11.14
N ILE A 50 0.45 15.94 10.17
CA ILE A 50 1.85 15.48 10.27
C ILE A 50 2.80 16.68 10.17
N GLY A 51 2.57 17.57 9.20
CA GLY A 51 3.38 18.77 9.00
C GLY A 51 3.40 19.67 10.23
N GLY A 52 2.25 19.90 10.86
CA GLY A 52 2.14 20.66 12.11
C GLY A 52 2.87 19.98 13.27
N TYR A 53 2.79 18.65 13.39
CA TYR A 53 3.55 17.92 14.41
C TYR A 53 5.05 18.09 14.21
N LEU A 54 5.54 17.91 13.00
CA LEU A 54 6.97 18.05 12.71
C LEU A 54 7.46 19.50 12.79
N ALA A 55 6.60 20.49 12.55
CA ALA A 55 6.96 21.91 12.57
C ALA A 55 6.99 22.54 13.96
N GLY A 56 6.22 22.05 14.93
CA GLY A 56 6.18 22.69 16.25
C GLY A 56 5.45 21.98 17.39
N TYR A 57 4.53 21.05 17.11
CA TYR A 57 3.86 20.29 18.18
C TYR A 57 4.63 19.05 18.65
N GLY A 58 5.62 18.63 17.87
CA GLY A 58 6.54 17.54 18.16
C GLY A 58 7.84 18.03 18.80
N PRO A 59 8.93 17.28 18.69
CA PRO A 59 10.21 17.63 19.30
C PRO A 59 10.77 18.89 18.64
N THR A 60 11.05 19.92 19.43
CA THR A 60 11.49 21.23 18.92
C THR A 60 12.97 21.47 19.14
N THR A 61 13.62 20.70 20.02
CA THR A 61 15.04 20.85 20.34
C THR A 61 15.91 19.71 19.78
N GLN A 62 17.16 20.01 19.49
CA GLN A 62 18.16 19.01 19.07
C GLN A 62 18.32 17.88 20.09
N TYR A 63 18.25 18.20 21.39
CA TYR A 63 18.37 17.22 22.47
C TYR A 63 17.20 16.22 22.46
N GLU A 64 15.97 16.68 22.25
CA GLU A 64 14.80 15.81 22.16
C GLU A 64 14.83 14.88 20.93
N TRP A 65 15.43 15.33 19.83
CA TRP A 65 15.70 14.50 18.65
C TRP A 65 16.85 13.52 18.90
N ALA A 66 17.92 13.94 19.58
CA ALA A 66 19.04 13.07 19.92
C ALA A 66 18.62 11.94 20.88
N ALA A 67 17.78 12.24 21.87
CA ALA A 67 17.27 11.30 22.87
C ALA A 67 16.43 10.15 22.29
N ARG A 68 16.04 10.22 21.01
CA ARG A 68 15.27 9.18 20.31
C ARG A 68 15.99 8.62 19.08
N SER A 69 17.25 8.98 18.86
CA SER A 69 18.03 8.63 17.68
C SER A 69 18.11 7.11 17.42
N GLU A 70 18.21 6.29 18.46
CA GLU A 70 18.21 4.83 18.35
C GLU A 70 16.89 4.29 17.76
N TRP A 71 15.75 4.75 18.30
CA TRP A 71 14.42 4.37 17.81
C TRP A 71 14.14 4.91 16.41
N MET A 72 14.67 6.09 16.08
CA MET A 72 14.60 6.64 14.73
C MET A 72 15.37 5.76 13.74
N PHE A 73 16.56 5.29 14.08
CA PHE A 73 17.34 4.41 13.22
C PHE A 73 16.61 3.09 12.96
N VAL A 74 16.10 2.44 14.00
CA VAL A 74 15.30 1.22 13.86
C VAL A 74 14.04 1.49 13.03
N GLY A 75 13.34 2.59 13.30
CA GLY A 75 12.16 3.00 12.54
C GLY A 75 12.46 3.25 11.06
N LEU A 76 13.60 3.86 10.75
CA LEU A 76 14.05 4.10 9.37
C LEU A 76 14.35 2.79 8.64
N VAL A 77 15.03 1.84 9.28
CA VAL A 77 15.29 0.52 8.71
C VAL A 77 13.97 -0.21 8.41
N ILE A 78 13.02 -0.20 9.35
CA ILE A 78 11.70 -0.79 9.18
C ILE A 78 10.94 -0.10 8.04
N TRP A 79 10.96 1.24 7.99
CA TRP A 79 10.30 2.02 6.94
C TRP A 79 10.88 1.70 5.56
N CYS A 80 12.22 1.69 5.42
CA CYS A 80 12.90 1.34 4.17
C CYS A 80 12.58 -0.07 3.70
N TRP A 81 12.60 -1.06 4.59
CA TRP A 81 12.22 -2.44 4.23
C TRP A 81 10.74 -2.56 3.89
N GLY A 82 9.86 -1.87 4.62
CA GLY A 82 8.44 -1.79 4.33
C GLY A 82 8.17 -1.23 2.94
N LEU A 83 8.77 -0.08 2.61
CA LEU A 83 8.66 0.56 1.30
C LEU A 83 9.21 -0.35 0.20
N MET A 84 10.41 -0.92 0.36
CA MET A 84 11.00 -1.81 -0.64
C MET A 84 10.15 -3.06 -0.89
N ALA A 85 9.64 -3.68 0.17
CA ALA A 85 8.74 -4.81 0.05
C ALA A 85 7.41 -4.41 -0.59
N ASN A 86 6.86 -3.24 -0.25
CA ASN A 86 5.64 -2.71 -0.85
C ASN A 86 5.82 -2.52 -2.37
N MET A 87 6.91 -1.87 -2.78
CA MET A 87 7.28 -1.68 -4.19
C MET A 87 7.40 -3.01 -4.94
N PHE A 88 8.12 -3.99 -4.37
CA PHE A 88 8.27 -5.32 -4.95
C PHE A 88 6.93 -6.02 -5.20
N HIS A 89 6.02 -6.01 -4.20
CA HIS A 89 4.72 -6.67 -4.34
C HIS A 89 3.77 -5.91 -5.26
N ASP A 90 3.86 -4.59 -5.32
CA ASP A 90 3.11 -3.78 -6.29
C ASP A 90 3.56 -4.06 -7.73
N ASP A 91 4.87 -4.18 -7.97
CA ASP A 91 5.40 -4.52 -9.29
C ASP A 91 4.95 -5.90 -9.76
N ASP A 92 4.97 -6.91 -8.87
CA ASP A 92 4.44 -8.24 -9.17
C ASP A 92 2.94 -8.18 -9.56
N LEU A 93 2.13 -7.40 -8.82
CA LEU A 93 0.72 -7.20 -9.16
C LEU A 93 0.53 -6.50 -10.51
N ARG A 94 1.36 -5.53 -10.85
CA ARG A 94 1.33 -4.84 -12.15
C ARG A 94 1.68 -5.80 -13.28
N GLU A 95 2.70 -6.62 -13.12
CA GLU A 95 3.09 -7.62 -14.11
C GLU A 95 1.98 -8.66 -14.34
N ILE A 96 1.35 -9.13 -13.27
CA ILE A 96 0.21 -10.05 -13.35
C ILE A 96 -0.95 -9.42 -14.11
N ARG A 97 -1.29 -8.16 -13.82
CA ARG A 97 -2.35 -7.43 -14.53
C ARG A 97 -2.03 -7.24 -16.02
N ARG A 98 -0.78 -6.87 -16.36
CA ARG A 98 -0.33 -6.76 -17.76
C ARG A 98 -0.40 -8.10 -18.48
N THR A 99 -0.03 -9.18 -17.82
CA THR A 99 -0.09 -10.53 -18.38
C THR A 99 -1.54 -10.99 -18.59
N ALA A 100 -2.44 -10.67 -17.66
CA ALA A 100 -3.87 -10.97 -17.80
C ALA A 100 -4.49 -10.19 -18.96
N ASP A 101 -4.19 -8.89 -19.09
CA ASP A 101 -4.66 -8.05 -20.20
C ASP A 101 -4.16 -8.57 -21.56
N ARG A 102 -2.88 -8.96 -21.66
CA ARG A 102 -2.33 -9.57 -22.89
C ARG A 102 -3.08 -10.87 -23.26
N LYS A 103 -3.39 -11.72 -22.29
CA LYS A 103 -4.16 -12.95 -22.52
C LYS A 103 -5.59 -12.64 -22.97
N GLN A 104 -6.25 -11.68 -22.32
CA GLN A 104 -7.61 -11.28 -22.67
C GLN A 104 -7.69 -10.73 -24.09
N ARG A 105 -6.74 -9.88 -24.49
CA ARG A 105 -6.66 -9.35 -25.87
C ARG A 105 -6.40 -10.44 -26.91
N LYS A 106 -5.55 -11.41 -26.58
CA LYS A 106 -5.27 -12.54 -27.47
C LYS A 106 -6.53 -13.39 -27.69
N GLU A 107 -7.25 -13.70 -26.62
CA GLU A 107 -8.52 -14.45 -26.70
C GLU A 107 -9.59 -13.67 -27.49
N ALA A 108 -9.68 -12.36 -27.29
CA ALA A 108 -10.57 -11.50 -28.08
C ALA A 108 -10.24 -11.51 -29.58
N ALA A 109 -8.94 -11.46 -29.93
CA ALA A 109 -8.48 -11.54 -31.31
C ALA A 109 -8.78 -12.91 -31.94
N GLU A 110 -8.56 -14.00 -31.21
CA GLU A 110 -8.86 -15.38 -31.67
C GLU A 110 -10.36 -15.58 -31.89
N GLN A 111 -11.21 -14.96 -31.07
CA GLN A 111 -12.67 -15.01 -31.21
C GLN A 111 -13.24 -13.96 -32.18
N GLY A 112 -12.41 -13.06 -32.72
CA GLY A 112 -12.84 -11.96 -33.58
C GLY A 112 -13.77 -10.95 -32.90
N LYS A 113 -13.72 -10.84 -31.57
CA LYS A 113 -14.62 -10.01 -30.75
C LYS A 113 -13.88 -8.80 -30.16
N PRO A 114 -14.57 -7.69 -29.85
CA PRO A 114 -13.97 -6.59 -29.10
C PRO A 114 -13.56 -7.05 -27.70
N VAL A 115 -12.43 -6.54 -27.20
CA VAL A 115 -11.83 -6.95 -25.91
C VAL A 115 -12.81 -6.83 -24.74
N GLU A 116 -13.68 -5.82 -24.78
CA GLU A 116 -14.69 -5.55 -23.74
C GLU A 116 -15.76 -6.64 -23.63
N SER A 117 -15.99 -7.40 -24.71
CA SER A 117 -16.98 -8.48 -24.75
C SER A 117 -16.44 -9.83 -24.27
N VAL A 118 -15.13 -9.94 -24.04
CA VAL A 118 -14.49 -11.14 -23.48
C VAL A 118 -14.39 -10.99 -21.97
N ASP A 119 -14.68 -12.08 -21.26
CA ASP A 119 -14.60 -12.13 -19.81
C ASP A 119 -13.23 -11.70 -19.29
N LYS A 120 -13.25 -10.85 -18.26
CA LYS A 120 -12.01 -10.34 -17.66
C LYS A 120 -11.24 -11.46 -16.96
N ILE A 121 -10.01 -11.68 -17.41
CA ILE A 121 -9.12 -12.69 -16.86
C ILE A 121 -8.47 -12.15 -15.58
N TYR A 122 -8.54 -12.96 -14.51
CA TYR A 122 -7.86 -12.69 -13.26
C TYR A 122 -6.87 -13.82 -12.95
N MET A 123 -5.77 -13.49 -12.29
CA MET A 123 -4.73 -14.44 -11.91
C MET A 123 -4.36 -14.25 -10.44
N ILE A 124 -3.93 -15.33 -9.80
CA ILE A 124 -3.53 -15.33 -8.40
C ILE A 124 -2.02 -15.02 -8.33
N PRO A 125 -1.58 -14.01 -7.56
CA PRO A 125 -0.16 -13.73 -7.38
C PRO A 125 0.53 -14.85 -6.61
N LYS A 126 1.80 -15.14 -6.92
CA LYS A 126 2.53 -16.29 -6.32
C LYS A 126 3.93 -15.94 -5.79
N ASN A 127 4.43 -14.75 -6.06
CA ASN A 127 5.79 -14.37 -5.71
C ASN A 127 5.85 -13.71 -4.32
N GLY A 128 7.01 -13.82 -3.66
CA GLY A 128 7.25 -13.22 -2.35
C GLY A 128 6.23 -13.64 -1.26
N LEU A 129 5.70 -12.65 -0.54
CA LEU A 129 4.71 -12.85 0.52
C LEU A 129 3.35 -13.31 -0.02
N PHE A 130 3.09 -13.24 -1.33
CA PHE A 130 1.85 -13.74 -1.92
C PHE A 130 1.66 -15.26 -1.80
N LYS A 131 2.73 -15.98 -1.45
CA LYS A 131 2.69 -17.39 -1.06
C LYS A 131 1.91 -17.63 0.23
N TYR A 132 1.87 -16.65 1.12
CA TYR A 132 1.24 -16.76 2.44
C TYR A 132 -0.05 -15.95 2.56
N VAL A 133 -0.09 -14.76 1.94
CA VAL A 133 -1.21 -13.81 2.05
C VAL A 133 -1.62 -13.25 0.70
N LEU A 134 -2.91 -13.00 0.48
CA LEU A 134 -3.40 -12.50 -0.81
C LEU A 134 -3.10 -11.01 -1.02
N HIS A 135 -2.96 -10.23 0.05
CA HIS A 135 -2.79 -8.78 0.01
C HIS A 135 -1.47 -8.37 0.69
N ALA A 136 -0.36 -8.97 0.22
CA ALA A 136 0.98 -8.72 0.77
C ALA A 136 1.39 -7.23 0.79
N HIS A 137 1.03 -6.47 -0.24
CA HIS A 137 1.30 -5.03 -0.34
C HIS A 137 0.70 -4.24 0.83
N TYR A 138 -0.50 -4.59 1.32
CA TYR A 138 -1.10 -3.94 2.50
C TYR A 138 -0.30 -4.21 3.78
N LEU A 139 0.18 -5.45 3.96
CA LEU A 139 1.04 -5.75 5.11
C LEU A 139 2.34 -4.95 5.05
N CYS A 140 2.97 -4.88 3.87
CA CYS A 140 4.22 -4.12 3.69
C CYS A 140 4.01 -2.64 3.97
N GLU A 141 2.88 -2.08 3.53
CA GLU A 141 2.50 -0.70 3.80
C GLU A 141 2.24 -0.45 5.30
N TRP A 142 1.61 -1.38 6.02
CA TRP A 142 1.46 -1.24 7.48
C TRP A 142 2.82 -1.28 8.20
N ILE A 143 3.75 -2.12 7.75
CA ILE A 143 5.13 -2.17 8.28
C ILE A 143 5.85 -0.86 8.00
N GLU A 144 5.71 -0.32 6.78
CA GLU A 144 6.25 0.97 6.39
C GLU A 144 5.77 2.08 7.35
N TRP A 145 4.46 2.22 7.54
CA TRP A 145 3.89 3.24 8.41
C TRP A 145 4.13 3.00 9.90
N ALA A 146 4.35 1.76 10.33
CA ALA A 146 4.81 1.45 11.69
C ALA A 146 6.23 1.95 11.92
N GLY A 147 7.15 1.73 10.96
CA GLY A 147 8.49 2.32 10.99
C GLY A 147 8.44 3.83 11.04
N TRP A 148 7.57 4.45 10.23
CA TRP A 148 7.35 5.89 10.23
C TRP A 148 6.89 6.44 11.59
N TRP A 149 5.93 5.77 12.24
CA TRP A 149 5.50 6.14 13.58
C TRP A 149 6.63 6.05 14.61
N MET A 150 7.50 5.04 14.51
CA MET A 150 8.69 4.93 15.36
C MET A 150 9.67 6.09 15.16
N ILE A 151 9.88 6.55 13.92
CA ILE A 151 10.73 7.71 13.61
C ILE A 151 10.16 8.99 14.23
N GLY A 152 8.85 9.24 14.07
CA GLY A 152 8.18 10.37 14.72
C GLY A 152 8.19 10.29 16.25
N GLY A 153 8.44 9.10 16.79
CA GLY A 153 8.42 8.76 18.20
C GLY A 153 7.03 8.33 18.67
N TRP A 154 6.97 7.55 19.75
CA TRP A 154 5.71 6.96 20.25
C TRP A 154 4.60 7.97 20.57
N LYS A 155 4.97 9.23 20.88
CA LYS A 155 4.03 10.34 21.13
C LYS A 155 3.57 11.06 19.85
N CYS A 156 4.03 10.65 18.66
CA CYS A 156 3.58 11.20 17.38
C CYS A 156 2.17 10.70 17.08
N VAL A 157 1.17 11.42 17.62
CA VAL A 157 -0.25 11.11 17.45
C VAL A 157 -0.64 11.07 15.98
N PRO A 158 -0.23 12.01 15.10
CA PRO A 158 -0.61 11.96 13.68
C PRO A 158 -0.12 10.71 12.96
N ALA A 159 1.14 10.29 13.18
CA ALA A 159 1.67 9.08 12.55
C ALA A 159 0.96 7.81 13.04
N ARG A 160 0.67 7.73 14.35
CA ARG A 160 -0.11 6.62 14.92
C ARG A 160 -1.53 6.56 14.35
N THR A 161 -2.22 7.70 14.35
CA THR A 161 -3.60 7.79 13.85
C THR A 161 -3.66 7.43 12.37
N PHE A 162 -2.64 7.84 11.60
CA PHE A 162 -2.55 7.47 10.19
C PHE A 162 -2.38 5.96 9.99
N LEU A 163 -1.46 5.31 10.69
CA LEU A 163 -1.30 3.86 10.64
C LEU A 163 -2.60 3.12 11.01
N LEU A 164 -3.29 3.56 12.08
CA LEU A 164 -4.57 2.97 12.49
C LEU A 164 -5.66 3.16 11.43
N ASN A 165 -5.66 4.30 10.74
CA ASN A 165 -6.58 4.57 9.63
C ASN A 165 -6.29 3.66 8.42
N GLU A 166 -5.02 3.46 8.07
CA GLU A 166 -4.61 2.54 7.00
C GLU A 166 -5.08 1.11 7.32
N ILE A 167 -4.85 0.63 8.55
CA ILE A 167 -5.32 -0.69 8.98
C ILE A 167 -6.85 -0.78 8.91
N SER A 168 -7.57 0.21 9.45
CA SER A 168 -9.03 0.16 9.54
C SER A 168 -9.72 0.23 8.18
N THR A 169 -9.13 0.92 7.21
CA THR A 169 -9.68 1.05 5.85
C THR A 169 -9.27 -0.11 4.94
N MET A 170 -8.04 -0.60 5.04
CA MET A 170 -7.53 -1.68 4.19
C MET A 170 -7.97 -3.06 4.64
N LEU A 171 -8.09 -3.30 5.94
CA LEU A 171 -8.38 -4.63 6.45
C LEU A 171 -9.76 -5.16 5.98
N PRO A 172 -10.87 -4.40 6.07
CA PRO A 172 -12.16 -4.85 5.55
C PRO A 172 -12.11 -5.13 4.05
N ARG A 173 -11.36 -4.31 3.29
CA ARG A 173 -11.15 -4.49 1.86
C ARG A 173 -10.41 -5.79 1.55
N ALA A 174 -9.37 -6.11 2.31
CA ALA A 174 -8.62 -7.35 2.12
C ALA A 174 -9.44 -8.60 2.44
N LEU A 175 -10.27 -8.55 3.48
CA LEU A 175 -11.18 -9.64 3.83
C LEU A 175 -12.24 -9.85 2.74
N GLN A 176 -12.81 -8.77 2.20
CA GLN A 176 -13.71 -8.84 1.06
C GLN A 176 -13.01 -9.38 -0.20
N GLY A 177 -11.78 -8.92 -0.45
CA GLY A 177 -10.94 -9.41 -1.55
C GLY A 177 -10.68 -10.91 -1.44
N LYS A 178 -10.32 -11.41 -0.27
CA LYS A 178 -10.15 -12.84 -0.01
C LYS A 178 -11.42 -13.63 -0.33
N ARG A 179 -12.58 -13.19 0.18
CA ARG A 179 -13.88 -13.82 -0.12
C ARG A 179 -14.18 -13.83 -1.62
N TRP A 180 -13.80 -12.78 -2.33
CA TRP A 180 -13.92 -12.72 -3.78
C TRP A 180 -13.00 -13.73 -4.47
N TYR A 181 -11.74 -13.84 -4.06
CA TYR A 181 -10.80 -14.85 -4.57
C TYR A 181 -11.31 -16.27 -4.33
N GLU A 182 -11.86 -16.55 -3.14
CA GLU A 182 -12.43 -17.86 -2.79
C GLU A 182 -13.60 -18.21 -3.70
N LYS A 183 -14.51 -17.27 -3.95
CA LYS A 183 -15.64 -17.47 -4.88
C LYS A 183 -15.19 -17.63 -6.33
N LYS A 184 -14.14 -16.91 -6.75
CA LYS A 184 -13.70 -16.88 -8.16
C LYS A 184 -12.84 -18.09 -8.53
N PHE A 185 -11.94 -18.53 -7.64
CA PHE A 185 -10.95 -19.57 -7.92
C PHE A 185 -11.14 -20.85 -7.12
N GLY A 186 -12.02 -20.86 -6.12
CA GLY A 186 -12.16 -21.96 -5.17
C GLY A 186 -11.11 -21.91 -4.06
N GLN A 187 -11.46 -22.43 -2.88
CA GLN A 187 -10.57 -22.43 -1.72
C GLN A 187 -9.32 -23.29 -1.92
N GLU A 188 -9.45 -24.41 -2.64
CA GLU A 188 -8.33 -25.33 -2.91
C GLU A 188 -7.19 -24.64 -3.65
N ARG A 189 -7.51 -23.79 -4.64
CA ARG A 189 -6.51 -23.06 -5.42
C ARG A 189 -5.82 -21.94 -4.66
N LEU A 190 -6.35 -21.55 -3.51
CA LEU A 190 -5.74 -20.53 -2.65
C LEU A 190 -4.77 -21.13 -1.64
N GLU A 191 -4.64 -22.45 -1.55
CA GLU A 191 -3.58 -23.14 -0.78
C GLU A 191 -3.50 -22.66 0.69
N GLY A 192 -4.64 -22.32 1.30
CA GLY A 192 -4.70 -21.85 2.69
C GLY A 192 -4.21 -20.40 2.92
N ARG A 193 -3.96 -19.63 1.86
CA ARG A 193 -3.51 -18.23 1.95
C ARG A 193 -4.47 -17.38 2.77
N LYS A 194 -3.86 -16.54 3.60
CA LYS A 194 -4.54 -15.59 4.48
C LYS A 194 -4.82 -14.28 3.72
N ALA A 195 -5.61 -13.38 4.28
CA ALA A 195 -5.96 -12.11 3.66
C ALA A 195 -4.76 -11.16 3.63
N VAL A 196 -4.16 -10.88 4.79
CA VAL A 196 -3.09 -9.88 4.99
C VAL A 196 -1.99 -10.35 5.95
N ILE A 197 -2.33 -11.04 7.05
CA ILE A 197 -1.36 -11.42 8.09
C ILE A 197 -1.05 -12.93 7.98
N PRO A 198 0.20 -13.33 7.71
CA PRO A 198 0.57 -14.74 7.61
C PRO A 198 0.23 -15.51 8.89
N GLY A 199 -0.40 -16.68 8.74
CA GLY A 199 -0.78 -17.53 9.87
C GLY A 199 -2.01 -17.08 10.67
N LEU A 200 -2.40 -15.80 10.60
CA LEU A 200 -3.52 -15.26 11.37
C LEU A 200 -4.74 -14.93 10.51
N LEU A 201 -4.63 -13.96 9.59
CA LEU A 201 -5.77 -13.30 8.96
C LEU A 201 -5.68 -13.20 7.46
#